data_AF-H6L2Z2-F1
#
_entry.id   AF-H6L2Z2-F1
#
_cell.length_a   1.000
_cell.length_b   1.000
_cell.length_c   1.000
_cell.angle_alpha   90.00
_cell.angle_beta   90.00
_cell.angle_gamma   90.00
#
_symmetry.space_group_name_H-M   'P 1'
#
loop_
_entity.id
_entity.type
_entity.pdbx_description
1 polymer ?
#
loop_
_entity_poly.entity_id
_entity_poly.type
_entity_poly.pdbx_seq_one_letter_code
_entity_poly.pdbx_strand_id
1 'polypeptide(L)'
;MLKKVIIVLLLLWSMSPDLFAQIQDGMTPVGQYVPKTSSSRRYRTSRTYSAPRREPSKAELCGMYMEKIKASAYGRTYSSYDSDAISKVTFYDVAIEYETHYFAVVCFKTKGYGCREYLYEVSSNTQRLYAQNYEESAGAAFWNYIQPYAEVLNCSPDFD
;
A
#
# COMPACT_ATOMS: atom_id res chain seq x y z
N MET A 1 28.68 -10.88 -23.12
CA MET A 1 27.50 -10.24 -22.48
C MET A 1 27.08 -8.99 -23.27
N LEU A 2 26.62 -9.15 -24.51
CA LEU A 2 26.31 -8.01 -25.40
C LEU A 2 25.07 -8.24 -26.28
N LYS A 3 24.12 -9.06 -25.81
CA LYS A 3 22.87 -9.37 -26.54
C LYS A 3 21.59 -8.93 -25.83
N LYS A 4 21.67 -8.52 -24.55
CA LYS A 4 20.48 -8.12 -23.76
C LYS A 4 20.15 -6.63 -23.83
N VAL A 5 21.10 -5.76 -24.21
CA VAL A 5 20.90 -4.29 -24.24
C VAL A 5 20.17 -3.82 -25.50
N ILE A 6 20.24 -4.57 -26.60
CA ILE A 6 19.67 -4.15 -27.91
C ILE A 6 18.14 -4.25 -27.94
N ILE A 7 17.54 -5.13 -27.14
CA ILE A 7 16.08 -5.34 -27.14
C ILE A 7 15.33 -4.17 -26.48
N VAL A 8 15.95 -3.48 -25.52
CA VAL A 8 15.31 -2.33 -24.84
C VAL A 8 15.25 -1.09 -25.73
N LEU A 9 16.21 -0.92 -26.64
CA LEU A 9 16.25 0.23 -27.55
C LEU A 9 15.28 0.13 -28.74
N LEU A 10 14.79 -1.07 -29.07
CA LEU A 10 13.84 -1.27 -30.18
C LEU A 10 12.37 -1.07 -29.79
N LEU A 11 12.03 -1.06 -28.50
CA LEU A 11 10.65 -0.85 -28.03
C LEU A 11 10.29 0.63 -27.80
N LEU A 12 11.27 1.54 -27.86
CA LEU A 12 11.05 2.97 -27.68
C LEU A 12 10.74 3.75 -28.98
N TRP A 13 10.71 3.07 -30.13
CA TRP A 13 10.41 3.70 -31.44
C TRP A 13 9.02 3.39 -32.00
N SER A 14 8.17 2.65 -31.27
CA SER A 14 6.79 2.38 -31.70
C SER A 14 5.73 3.18 -30.93
N MET A 15 6.14 4.10 -30.06
CA MET A 15 5.20 4.99 -29.37
C MET A 15 5.02 6.26 -30.19
N SER A 16 3.83 6.37 -30.79
CA SER A 16 3.36 7.53 -31.53
C SER A 16 3.40 8.80 -30.65
N PRO A 17 3.87 9.94 -31.17
CA PRO A 17 3.98 11.20 -30.43
C PRO A 17 2.64 11.88 -30.08
N ASP A 18 1.50 11.30 -30.45
CA ASP A 18 0.16 11.92 -30.26
C ASP A 18 -0.45 11.74 -28.86
N LEU A 19 0.18 10.97 -27.96
CA LEU A 19 -0.35 10.72 -26.61
C LEU A 19 0.28 11.59 -25.51
N PHE A 20 0.93 12.70 -25.87
CA PHE A 20 1.53 13.65 -24.90
C PHE A 20 0.76 14.99 -24.81
N ALA A 21 -0.32 15.16 -25.58
CA ALA A 21 -1.00 16.47 -25.72
C ALA A 21 -2.42 16.55 -25.10
N GLN A 22 -2.85 15.59 -24.28
CA GLN A 22 -4.20 15.62 -23.66
C GLN A 22 -4.23 15.68 -22.13
N ILE A 23 -3.09 15.82 -21.45
CA ILE A 23 -3.06 15.95 -19.99
C ILE A 23 -2.71 17.38 -19.61
N GLN A 24 -3.58 18.34 -19.91
CA GLN A 24 -3.49 19.66 -19.25
C GLN A 24 -4.79 20.46 -19.14
N ASP A 25 -5.91 20.04 -19.74
CA ASP A 25 -7.17 20.75 -19.59
C ASP A 25 -8.30 19.81 -19.17
N GLY A 26 -8.79 19.99 -17.94
CA GLY A 26 -10.08 19.43 -17.56
C GLY A 26 -10.15 18.87 -16.17
N MET A 27 -10.11 19.73 -15.15
CA MET A 27 -10.91 19.55 -13.93
C MET A 27 -11.05 20.89 -13.21
N THR A 28 -11.95 21.71 -13.75
CA THR A 28 -12.60 22.79 -12.98
C THR A 28 -13.52 22.16 -11.92
N PRO A 29 -13.51 22.63 -10.66
CA PRO A 29 -14.50 22.20 -9.68
C PRO A 29 -15.87 22.82 -9.99
N VAL A 30 -16.87 21.96 -10.20
CA VAL A 30 -18.28 22.35 -10.34
C VAL A 30 -18.83 22.79 -8.98
N GLY A 31 -19.05 24.10 -8.87
CA GLY A 31 -20.24 24.73 -8.29
C GLY A 31 -20.78 24.25 -6.94
N GLN A 32 -20.44 24.96 -5.87
CA GLN A 32 -21.24 25.01 -4.65
C GLN A 32 -22.51 25.83 -4.88
N TYR A 33 -23.68 25.26 -4.60
CA TYR A 33 -24.96 25.96 -4.55
C TYR A 33 -25.05 26.74 -3.23
N VAL A 34 -25.08 28.08 -3.30
CA VAL A 34 -25.24 28.98 -2.15
C VAL A 34 -26.61 29.68 -2.23
N PRO A 35 -27.53 29.47 -1.27
CA PRO A 35 -28.76 30.25 -1.21
C PRO A 35 -28.47 31.69 -0.75
N LYS A 36 -29.03 32.67 -1.46
CA LYS A 36 -28.97 34.10 -1.10
C LYS A 36 -29.88 34.37 0.09
N THR A 37 -29.30 34.74 1.24
CA THR A 37 -30.01 35.50 2.28
C THR A 37 -29.28 36.81 2.55
N SER A 38 -30.05 37.88 2.41
CA SER A 38 -29.66 39.27 2.66
C SER A 38 -29.54 39.50 4.16
N SER A 39 -28.33 39.80 4.64
CA SER A 39 -28.13 40.52 5.91
C SER A 39 -26.69 41.03 5.99
N SER A 40 -26.56 42.36 5.91
CA SER A 40 -25.35 43.13 6.13
C SER A 40 -24.65 42.77 7.45
N ARG A 41 -23.47 42.14 7.37
CA ARG A 41 -22.46 42.11 8.45
C ARG A 41 -21.07 42.18 7.84
N ARG A 42 -20.24 43.05 8.44
CA ARG A 42 -18.87 43.41 8.06
C ARG A 42 -18.03 42.16 7.78
N TYR A 43 -17.53 42.03 6.55
CA TYR A 43 -16.52 41.04 6.19
C TYR A 43 -15.20 41.41 6.89
N ARG A 44 -14.91 40.75 8.01
CA ARG A 44 -13.54 40.61 8.50
C ARG A 44 -12.91 39.56 7.61
N THR A 45 -12.02 39.96 6.71
CA THR A 45 -11.25 39.04 5.88
C THR A 45 -10.31 38.25 6.78
N SER A 46 -10.78 37.10 7.26
CA SER A 46 -9.92 36.09 7.87
C SER A 46 -9.07 35.50 6.76
N ARG A 47 -7.81 35.96 6.63
CA ARG A 47 -6.78 35.15 5.97
C ARG A 47 -6.61 33.90 6.82
N THR A 48 -7.33 32.84 6.48
CA THR A 48 -6.95 31.48 6.91
C THR A 48 -5.64 31.16 6.21
N TYR A 49 -4.53 31.48 6.87
CA TYR A 49 -3.27 30.82 6.59
C TYR A 49 -3.48 29.34 6.92
N SER A 50 -3.71 28.52 5.90
CA SER A 50 -3.59 27.07 6.05
C SER A 50 -2.13 26.80 6.42
N ALA A 51 -1.91 26.36 7.66
CA ALA A 51 -0.61 25.91 8.11
C ALA A 51 -0.08 24.85 7.13
N PRO A 52 1.24 24.79 6.87
CA PRO A 52 1.82 23.78 5.99
C PRO A 52 1.43 22.40 6.51
N ARG A 53 0.83 21.55 5.66
CA ARG A 53 0.60 20.16 6.01
C ARG A 53 1.97 19.51 6.22
N ARG A 54 2.23 19.05 7.45
CA ARG A 54 3.39 18.22 7.74
C ARG A 54 3.27 16.94 6.92
N GLU A 55 4.33 16.59 6.19
CA GLU A 55 4.45 15.30 5.51
C GLU A 55 4.33 14.17 6.55
N PRO A 56 3.48 13.15 6.32
CA PRO A 56 3.33 12.04 7.24
C PRO A 56 4.64 11.25 7.33
N SER A 57 4.96 10.77 8.53
CA SER A 57 6.08 9.86 8.73
C SER A 57 5.83 8.52 8.03
N LYS A 58 6.90 7.76 7.80
CA LYS A 58 6.87 6.39 7.27
C LYS A 58 5.86 5.50 8.01
N ALA A 59 5.89 5.54 9.34
CA ALA A 59 4.99 4.74 10.17
C ALA A 59 3.51 5.16 10.01
N GLU A 60 3.24 6.47 9.93
CA GLU A 60 1.89 7.00 9.68
C GLU A 60 1.37 6.55 8.30
N LEU A 61 2.20 6.63 7.26
CA LEU A 61 1.88 6.15 5.91
C LEU A 61 1.57 4.64 5.89
N CYS A 62 2.43 3.82 6.49
CA CYS A 62 2.21 2.36 6.57
C CYS A 62 0.92 2.01 7.32
N GLY A 63 0.62 2.72 8.41
CA GLY A 63 -0.64 2.57 9.13
C GLY A 63 -1.85 2.89 8.25
N MET A 64 -1.80 4.04 7.55
CA MET A 64 -2.88 4.45 6.64
C MET A 64 -3.11 3.45 5.50
N TYR A 65 -2.05 2.90 4.91
CA TYR A 65 -2.19 1.87 3.87
C TYR A 65 -2.81 0.58 4.42
N MET A 66 -2.32 0.13 5.58
CA MET A 66 -2.84 -1.09 6.20
C MET A 66 -4.31 -0.97 6.57
N GLU A 67 -4.73 0.17 7.12
CA GLU A 67 -6.15 0.43 7.42
C GLU A 67 -7.01 0.40 6.16
N LYS A 68 -6.56 1.05 5.08
CA LYS A 68 -7.28 1.05 3.79
C LYS A 68 -7.43 -0.36 3.24
N ILE A 69 -6.34 -1.15 3.20
CA ILE A 69 -6.34 -2.52 2.68
C ILE A 69 -7.30 -3.41 3.48
N LYS A 70 -7.24 -3.31 4.81
CA LYS A 70 -8.12 -4.05 5.73
C LYS A 70 -9.59 -3.69 5.56
N ALA A 71 -9.88 -2.44 5.19
CA ALA A 71 -11.25 -1.97 4.93
C ALA A 71 -11.76 -2.34 3.54
N SER A 72 -10.88 -2.43 2.53
CA SER A 72 -11.27 -2.64 1.14
C SER A 72 -11.45 -4.11 0.74
N ALA A 73 -10.82 -5.05 1.43
CA ALA A 73 -10.76 -6.45 1.01
C ALA A 73 -10.97 -7.44 2.16
N TYR A 74 -11.57 -8.58 1.84
CA TYR A 74 -11.66 -9.72 2.76
C TYR A 74 -10.33 -10.47 2.81
N GLY A 75 -9.74 -10.56 4.01
CA GLY A 75 -8.44 -11.19 4.20
C GLY A 75 -8.51 -12.68 4.49
N ARG A 76 -7.56 -13.45 3.97
CA ARG A 76 -7.37 -14.87 4.30
C ARG A 76 -6.28 -15.01 5.35
N THR A 77 -6.64 -15.51 6.53
CA THR A 77 -5.75 -15.56 7.69
C THR A 77 -5.23 -16.97 7.94
N TYR A 78 -3.94 -17.07 8.19
CA TYR A 78 -3.21 -18.28 8.58
C TYR A 78 -2.62 -18.04 9.96
N SER A 79 -3.18 -18.67 10.98
CA SER A 79 -2.76 -18.51 12.37
C SER A 79 -1.78 -19.60 12.75
N SER A 80 -0.73 -19.23 13.48
CA SER A 80 0.35 -20.10 13.92
C SER A 80 0.51 -20.00 15.43
N TYR A 81 -0.14 -20.91 16.14
CA TYR A 81 -0.11 -20.93 17.61
C TYR A 81 1.27 -21.34 18.13
N ASP A 82 1.90 -22.32 17.46
CA ASP A 82 3.16 -22.95 17.88
C ASP A 82 4.42 -22.21 17.42
N SER A 83 4.29 -21.16 16.60
CA SER A 83 5.46 -20.39 16.15
C SER A 83 5.93 -19.39 17.20
N ASP A 84 7.24 -19.31 17.46
CA ASP A 84 7.78 -18.38 18.47
C ASP A 84 7.67 -16.90 18.07
N ALA A 85 7.82 -16.59 16.78
CA ALA A 85 7.96 -15.22 16.30
C ALA A 85 6.69 -14.68 15.62
N ILE A 86 5.90 -15.52 14.95
CA ILE A 86 4.77 -15.11 14.14
C ILE A 86 3.50 -15.70 14.72
N SER A 87 2.49 -14.89 15.02
CA SER A 87 1.21 -15.41 15.51
C SER A 87 0.21 -15.66 14.38
N LYS A 88 0.23 -14.84 13.33
CA LYS A 88 -0.59 -15.03 12.13
C LYS A 88 -0.09 -14.20 10.96
N VAL A 89 -0.52 -14.60 9.76
CA VAL A 89 -0.38 -13.83 8.53
C VAL A 89 -1.74 -13.74 7.86
N THR A 90 -2.14 -12.54 7.45
CA THR A 90 -3.37 -12.31 6.68
C THR A 90 -3.05 -11.77 5.29
N PHE A 91 -3.56 -12.43 4.26
CA PHE A 91 -3.39 -12.03 2.87
C PHE A 91 -4.62 -11.30 2.36
N TYR A 92 -4.42 -10.25 1.58
CA TYR A 92 -5.46 -9.43 0.96
C TYR A 92 -5.20 -9.29 -0.54
N ASP A 93 -6.26 -9.48 -1.32
CA ASP A 93 -6.27 -9.21 -2.76
C ASP A 93 -7.04 -7.91 -2.97
N VAL A 94 -6.39 -6.86 -3.46
CA VAL A 94 -6.98 -5.52 -3.62
C VAL A 94 -6.92 -5.12 -5.08
N ALA A 95 -8.07 -4.78 -5.66
CA ALA A 95 -8.13 -4.23 -7.02
C ALA A 95 -7.93 -2.71 -6.98
N ILE A 96 -6.87 -2.23 -7.63
CA ILE A 96 -6.53 -0.81 -7.77
C ILE A 96 -6.34 -0.54 -9.25
N GLU A 97 -7.09 0.41 -9.82
CA GLU A 97 -6.94 0.82 -11.23
C GLU A 97 -6.94 -0.34 -12.25
N TYR A 98 -7.82 -1.33 -12.03
CA TYR A 98 -7.95 -2.55 -12.85
C TYR A 98 -6.80 -3.57 -12.72
N GLU A 99 -5.83 -3.33 -11.85
CA GLU A 99 -4.79 -4.28 -11.47
C GLU A 99 -5.06 -4.88 -10.10
N THR A 100 -4.72 -6.16 -9.92
CA THR A 100 -4.85 -6.84 -8.62
C THR A 100 -3.50 -6.79 -7.91
N HIS A 101 -3.46 -6.13 -6.77
CA HIS A 101 -2.32 -6.10 -5.87
C HIS A 101 -2.52 -7.09 -4.72
N TYR A 102 -1.43 -7.70 -4.29
CA TYR A 102 -1.44 -8.72 -3.26
C TYR A 102 -0.67 -8.22 -2.05
N PHE A 103 -1.32 -8.22 -0.90
CA PHE A 103 -0.73 -7.75 0.34
C PHE A 103 -0.71 -8.83 1.39
N ALA A 104 0.34 -8.85 2.21
CA ALA A 104 0.44 -9.66 3.41
C ALA A 104 0.59 -8.76 4.63
N VAL A 105 -0.26 -8.97 5.63
CA VAL A 105 -0.14 -8.38 6.97
C VAL A 105 0.40 -9.45 7.90
N VAL A 106 1.64 -9.25 8.39
CA VAL A 106 2.33 -10.20 9.27
C VAL A 106 2.26 -9.69 10.70
N CYS A 107 1.78 -10.53 11.61
CA CYS A 107 1.56 -10.23 13.02
C CYS A 107 2.65 -10.93 13.84
N PHE A 108 3.69 -10.19 14.22
CA PHE A 108 4.81 -10.70 15.02
C PHE A 108 4.48 -10.67 16.50
N LYS A 109 4.67 -11.79 17.19
CA LYS A 109 4.42 -11.93 18.62
C LYS A 109 5.22 -10.88 19.39
N THR A 110 4.56 -10.24 20.35
CA THR A 110 5.21 -9.34 21.32
C THR A 110 5.17 -9.97 22.70
N LYS A 111 5.92 -9.41 23.66
CA LYS A 111 5.80 -9.84 25.06
C LYS A 111 4.37 -9.55 25.56
N GLY A 112 3.53 -10.58 25.60
CA GLY A 112 2.13 -10.52 26.03
C GLY A 112 1.14 -11.14 25.04
N TYR A 113 -0.14 -10.79 25.15
CA TYR A 113 -1.23 -11.32 24.32
C TYR A 113 -1.38 -10.62 22.95
N GLY A 114 -0.49 -9.70 22.60
CA GLY A 114 -0.57 -8.88 21.39
C GLY A 114 0.50 -9.21 20.35
N CYS A 115 0.38 -8.58 19.18
CA CYS A 115 1.39 -8.61 18.14
C CYS A 115 1.61 -7.22 17.54
N ARG A 116 2.73 -7.04 16.85
CA ARG A 116 2.94 -5.90 15.95
C ARG A 116 2.70 -6.34 14.52
N GLU A 117 1.87 -5.59 13.82
CA GLU A 117 1.50 -5.87 12.44
C GLU A 117 2.38 -5.06 11.49
N TYR A 118 2.81 -5.70 10.40
CA TYR A 118 3.59 -5.06 9.33
C TYR A 118 3.03 -5.45 7.98
N LEU A 119 3.12 -4.53 7.02
CA LEU A 119 2.53 -4.65 5.71
C LEU A 119 3.59 -4.95 4.65
N TYR A 120 3.30 -5.90 3.79
CA TYR A 120 4.13 -6.28 2.65
C TYR A 120 3.27 -6.30 1.40
N GLU A 121 3.77 -5.75 0.29
CA GLU A 121 3.24 -6.02 -1.04
C GLU A 121 4.01 -7.20 -1.62
N VAL A 122 3.31 -8.27 -1.96
CA VAL A 122 3.89 -9.58 -2.30
C VAL A 122 3.45 -10.02 -3.70
N SER A 123 4.04 -11.10 -4.22
CA SER A 123 3.60 -11.67 -5.49
C SER A 123 2.33 -12.50 -5.34
N SER A 124 1.61 -12.67 -6.46
CA SER A 124 0.33 -13.41 -6.53
C SER A 124 0.39 -14.86 -6.04
N ASN A 125 1.57 -15.50 -6.07
CA ASN A 125 1.78 -16.87 -5.62
C ASN A 125 2.22 -16.98 -4.15
N THR A 126 2.59 -15.87 -3.48
CA THR A 126 3.13 -15.89 -2.12
C THR A 126 2.15 -16.51 -1.12
N GLN A 127 0.86 -16.16 -1.21
CA GLN A 127 -0.16 -16.74 -0.33
C GLN A 127 -0.17 -18.27 -0.42
N ARG A 128 -0.18 -18.82 -1.64
CA ARG A 128 -0.20 -20.27 -1.87
C ARG A 128 1.05 -20.93 -1.31
N LEU A 129 2.22 -20.34 -1.56
CA LEU A 129 3.50 -20.87 -1.07
C LEU A 129 3.56 -20.83 0.46
N TYR A 130 3.16 -19.72 1.07
CA TYR A 130 3.09 -19.61 2.54
C TYR A 130 2.12 -20.64 3.12
N ALA A 131 0.90 -20.73 2.58
CA ALA A 131 -0.13 -21.67 3.04
C ALA A 131 0.30 -23.14 2.99
N GLN A 132 1.21 -23.50 2.07
CA GLN A 132 1.72 -24.87 1.96
C GLN A 132 2.84 -25.20 2.96
N ASN A 133 3.47 -24.20 3.58
CA ASN A 133 4.68 -24.38 4.40
C ASN A 133 4.55 -23.84 5.84
N TYR A 134 3.53 -23.02 6.13
CA TYR A 134 3.42 -22.33 7.43
C TYR A 134 3.12 -23.25 8.61
N GLU A 135 2.53 -24.43 8.37
CA GLU A 135 2.21 -25.41 9.41
C GLU A 135 3.47 -26.08 9.96
N GLU A 136 4.51 -26.27 9.12
CA GLU A 136 5.80 -26.78 9.56
C GLU A 136 6.57 -25.71 10.34
N SER A 137 6.62 -24.49 9.82
CA SER A 137 7.21 -23.34 10.50
C SER A 137 6.76 -22.03 9.85
N ALA A 138 5.92 -21.27 10.55
CA ALA A 138 5.50 -19.95 10.11
C ALA A 138 6.68 -18.99 9.92
N GLY A 139 7.70 -19.09 10.79
CA GLY A 139 8.92 -18.29 10.70
C GLY A 139 9.72 -18.60 9.44
N ALA A 140 9.92 -19.88 9.12
CA ALA A 140 10.62 -20.28 7.91
C ALA A 140 9.83 -19.91 6.64
N ALA A 141 8.51 -20.13 6.65
CA ALA A 141 7.64 -19.73 5.55
C ALA A 141 7.65 -18.21 5.33
N PHE A 142 7.68 -17.41 6.39
CA PHE A 142 7.84 -15.96 6.30
C PHE A 142 9.17 -15.58 5.65
N TRP A 143 10.29 -16.11 6.15
CA TRP A 143 11.61 -15.78 5.62
C TRP A 143 11.78 -16.15 4.15
N ASN A 144 11.18 -17.27 3.72
CA ASN A 144 11.32 -17.74 2.34
C ASN A 144 10.40 -17.00 1.34
N TYR A 145 9.19 -16.62 1.77
CA TYR A 145 8.15 -16.21 0.82
C TYR A 145 7.63 -14.78 1.00
N ILE A 146 7.75 -14.19 2.20
CA ILE A 146 7.23 -12.85 2.48
C ILE A 146 8.38 -11.86 2.68
N GLN A 147 9.38 -12.22 3.48
CA GLN A 147 10.48 -11.30 3.78
C GLN A 147 11.24 -10.76 2.56
N PRO A 148 11.42 -11.49 1.46
CA PRO A 148 12.09 -10.94 0.27
C PRO A 148 11.43 -9.68 -0.30
N TYR A 149 10.19 -9.37 0.11
CA TYR A 149 9.43 -8.19 -0.28
C TYR A 149 9.54 -7.02 0.73
N ALA A 150 10.41 -7.11 1.73
CA ALA A 150 10.52 -6.13 2.82
C ALA A 150 10.71 -4.68 2.35
N GLU A 151 11.39 -4.49 1.22
CA GLU A 151 11.77 -3.17 0.70
C GLU A 151 10.72 -2.54 -0.23
N VAL A 152 9.73 -3.31 -0.72
CA VAL A 152 8.77 -2.83 -1.74
C VAL A 152 7.95 -1.65 -1.23
N LEU A 153 7.27 -1.83 -0.10
CA LEU A 153 6.56 -0.74 0.60
C LEU A 153 7.41 -0.07 1.66
N ASN A 154 8.56 -0.68 2.00
CA ASN A 154 9.38 -0.32 3.15
C ASN A 154 8.58 -0.33 4.48
N CYS A 155 7.44 -1.02 4.57
CA CYS A 155 6.60 -1.08 5.78
C CYS A 155 6.93 -2.27 6.71
N SER A 156 8.03 -2.95 6.43
CA SER A 156 8.58 -4.04 7.23
C SER A 156 9.32 -3.51 8.47
N PRO A 157 9.47 -4.33 9.53
CA PRO A 157 10.38 -4.00 10.62
C PRO A 157 11.82 -4.19 10.17
N ASP A 158 12.72 -3.43 10.79
CA ASP A 158 14.14 -3.65 10.66
C ASP A 158 14.54 -4.87 11.51
N PHE A 159 15.19 -5.84 10.87
CA PHE A 159 15.76 -7.03 11.51
C PHE A 159 17.28 -6.89 11.48
N ASP A 160 17.85 -6.27 12.52
CA ASP A 160 19.30 -6.15 12.72
C ASP A 160 19.93 -7.48 13.18
#